data_AF-A0A2Z4AD94-F1
#
_entry.id   AF-A0A2Z4AD94-F1
#
_cell.length_a   1.000
_cell.length_b   1.000
_cell.length_c   1.000
_cell.angle_alpha   90.00
_cell.angle_beta   90.00
_cell.angle_gamma   90.00
#
_symmetry.space_group_name_H-M   'P 1'
#
loop_
_entity.id
_entity.type
_entity.pdbx_description
1 polymer ?
#
loop_
_entity_poly.entity_id
_entity_poly.type
_entity_poly.pdbx_seq_one_letter_code
_entity_poly.pdbx_strand_id
1 'polypeptide(L)'
;MVDFNCFGSRMKNSALSSANIRDPGELKLLKFTDWSDTKLQSYLLQGVSRTFALTIPQLPNELCFVVSNAYLLCRIVDTIEDEPALNGEEKREFCLWFVTVVKGEEKPGPFARKLGARLSQNTIPAEHELIALMPRIIHITINLREEERRVLERCVEVMAEGMAEFQNVEDPFGLKDLDELDRYCYVVAGVVGELLTQLFCIYSPAVAKNREGLMQMAISFGQGLQMTNILKDMWTDNSREECWLPRDYFENAGLELNNLDTIREEAQFSKILGQLIGITHSHILNALSYVLLIPRKEVRVRKFCLWNLGMALLTLRNINGNRSFRSGDEIKISRNLVRATILATHISARFNTLLKLLFLLVGFRLPRAKSLHPVRSRV
;
A
#
# COMPACT_ATOMS: atom_id res chain seq x y z
N MET A 1 6.01 -20.25 15.58
CA MET A 1 7.48 -20.30 15.52
C MET A 1 7.78 -21.73 15.18
N VAL A 2 8.20 -21.99 13.93
CA VAL A 2 8.64 -23.31 13.48
C VAL A 2 9.96 -23.04 12.77
N ASP A 3 11.03 -23.30 13.50
CA ASP A 3 12.41 -23.28 13.03
C ASP A 3 12.64 -24.44 12.07
N PHE A 4 13.29 -24.16 10.94
CA PHE A 4 13.89 -25.18 10.08
C PHE A 4 15.38 -24.88 9.92
N ASN A 5 16.15 -25.24 10.95
CA ASN A 5 17.59 -25.40 10.89
C ASN A 5 17.94 -26.81 11.37
N CYS A 6 18.04 -27.75 10.44
CA CYS A 6 18.76 -29.01 10.61
C CYS A 6 18.85 -29.70 9.26
N PHE A 7 20.02 -29.68 8.63
CA PHE A 7 20.67 -30.87 8.05
C PHE A 7 22.06 -30.46 7.57
N GLY A 8 23.07 -30.88 8.35
CA GLY A 8 24.48 -30.78 8.00
C GLY A 8 25.06 -32.13 7.59
N SER A 9 25.94 -32.08 6.60
CA SER A 9 27.02 -33.01 6.27
C SER A 9 26.70 -34.33 5.55
N ARG A 10 27.08 -34.41 4.28
CA ARG A 10 28.20 -35.25 3.77
C ARG A 10 28.19 -35.23 2.24
N MET A 11 29.18 -34.61 1.63
CA MET A 11 29.79 -35.14 0.40
C MET A 11 31.24 -34.67 0.32
N LYS A 12 32.12 -35.65 0.05
CA LYS A 12 33.57 -35.54 0.04
C LYS A 12 34.07 -34.85 -1.23
N ASN A 13 35.19 -34.15 -1.09
CA ASN A 13 36.02 -33.58 -2.14
C ASN A 13 36.36 -34.58 -3.26
N SER A 14 36.25 -34.12 -4.51
CA SER A 14 37.21 -34.44 -5.58
C SER A 14 37.37 -33.22 -6.48
N ALA A 15 38.62 -32.83 -6.69
CA ALA A 15 39.06 -31.59 -7.32
C ALA A 15 38.86 -31.54 -8.85
N LEU A 16 38.79 -30.28 -9.34
CA LEU A 16 38.94 -29.71 -10.70
C LEU A 16 37.79 -28.69 -10.85
N SER A 17 37.94 -27.43 -11.21
CA SER A 17 38.98 -26.62 -11.84
C SER A 17 38.54 -25.15 -11.68
N SER A 18 39.48 -24.22 -11.60
CA SER A 18 39.26 -22.77 -11.50
C SER A 18 38.39 -22.21 -12.63
N ALA A 19 37.13 -21.84 -12.36
CA ALA A 19 36.31 -20.97 -13.20
C ALA A 19 35.15 -20.33 -12.40
N ASN A 20 35.05 -18.99 -12.47
CA ASN A 20 33.99 -18.12 -11.96
C ASN A 20 33.73 -18.13 -10.45
N ILE A 21 34.41 -17.22 -9.74
CA ILE A 21 33.85 -16.62 -8.53
C ILE A 21 32.63 -15.80 -8.99
N ARG A 22 31.46 -16.45 -9.05
CA ARG A 22 30.18 -15.76 -9.26
C ARG A 22 29.94 -14.87 -8.04
N ASP A 23 29.53 -13.64 -8.27
CA ASP A 23 29.08 -12.73 -7.22
C ASP A 23 28.03 -13.45 -6.34
N PRO A 24 28.13 -13.43 -5.00
CA PRO A 24 27.08 -13.93 -4.12
C PRO A 24 25.66 -13.45 -4.50
N GLY A 25 25.53 -12.25 -5.07
CA GLY A 25 24.29 -11.72 -5.65
C GLY A 25 23.79 -12.51 -6.86
N GLU A 26 24.68 -12.89 -7.78
CA GLU A 26 24.34 -13.71 -8.96
C GLU A 26 23.92 -15.14 -8.58
N LEU A 27 24.55 -15.74 -7.57
CA LEU A 27 24.13 -17.06 -7.05
C LEU A 27 22.73 -17.03 -6.44
N LYS A 28 22.36 -15.93 -5.77
CA LYS A 28 21.04 -15.77 -5.16
C LYS A 28 19.94 -15.63 -6.22
N LEU A 29 20.23 -14.92 -7.32
CA LEU A 29 19.31 -14.75 -8.45
C LEU A 29 19.05 -16.06 -9.22
N LEU A 30 20.08 -16.90 -9.36
CA LEU A 30 19.96 -18.23 -10.00
C LEU A 30 18.97 -19.16 -9.29
N LYS A 31 18.68 -18.95 -8.00
CA LYS A 31 17.67 -19.74 -7.26
C LYS A 31 16.25 -19.55 -7.82
N PHE A 32 15.97 -18.41 -8.44
CA PHE A 32 14.62 -18.03 -8.85
C PHE A 32 14.33 -18.30 -10.33
N THR A 33 15.34 -18.71 -11.12
CA THR A 33 15.20 -18.90 -12.57
C THR A 33 14.15 -19.94 -12.93
N ASP A 34 14.03 -20.99 -12.11
CA ASP A 34 13.14 -22.13 -12.36
C ASP A 34 11.74 -21.92 -11.78
N TRP A 35 11.48 -20.77 -11.13
CA TRP A 35 10.18 -20.50 -10.53
C TRP A 35 9.21 -19.97 -11.57
N SER A 36 7.95 -20.41 -11.48
CA SER A 36 6.88 -19.78 -12.24
C SER A 36 6.68 -18.33 -11.79
N ASP A 37 6.23 -17.47 -12.70
CA ASP A 37 5.99 -16.06 -12.41
C ASP A 37 4.99 -15.88 -11.25
N THR A 38 3.95 -16.72 -11.16
CA THR A 38 3.02 -16.73 -10.02
C THR A 38 3.71 -17.02 -8.69
N LYS A 39 4.63 -18.00 -8.67
CA LYS A 39 5.38 -18.37 -7.46
C LYS A 39 6.34 -17.27 -7.06
N LEU A 40 7.04 -16.69 -8.03
CA LEU A 40 7.94 -15.55 -7.81
C LEU A 40 7.20 -14.35 -7.22
N GLN A 41 6.11 -13.91 -7.85
CA GLN A 41 5.33 -12.77 -7.37
C GLN A 41 4.77 -13.03 -5.96
N SER A 42 4.28 -14.24 -5.69
CA SER A 42 3.76 -14.60 -4.36
C SER A 42 4.83 -14.53 -3.27
N TYR A 43 6.04 -14.97 -3.58
CA TYR A 43 7.17 -14.91 -2.66
C TYR A 43 7.66 -13.48 -2.42
N LEU A 44 7.84 -12.69 -3.48
CA LEU A 44 8.23 -11.29 -3.35
C LEU A 44 7.20 -10.51 -2.55
N LEU A 45 5.91 -10.70 -2.83
CA LEU A 45 4.81 -10.09 -2.11
C LEU A 45 4.84 -10.40 -0.60
N GLN A 46 5.14 -11.65 -0.23
CA GLN A 46 5.30 -12.03 1.18
C GLN A 46 6.48 -11.33 1.85
N GLY A 47 7.55 -11.08 1.11
CA GLY A 47 8.73 -10.38 1.60
C GLY A 47 8.47 -8.91 1.88
N VAL A 48 7.71 -8.23 1.02
CA VAL A 48 7.50 -6.78 1.12
C VAL A 48 6.17 -6.38 1.79
N SER A 49 5.23 -7.31 1.99
CA SER A 49 3.93 -6.96 2.57
C SER A 49 3.19 -8.09 3.28
N ARG A 50 3.05 -7.98 4.60
CA ARG A 50 2.25 -8.95 5.38
C ARG A 50 0.75 -8.87 5.06
N THR A 51 0.22 -7.66 4.93
CA THR A 51 -1.22 -7.43 4.74
C THR A 51 -1.64 -7.81 3.32
N PHE A 52 -0.93 -7.32 2.30
CA PHE A 52 -1.29 -7.61 0.92
C PHE A 52 -0.97 -9.05 0.51
N ALA A 53 0.04 -9.69 1.10
CA ALA A 53 0.24 -11.14 0.94
C ALA A 53 -0.91 -11.98 1.50
N LEU A 54 -1.72 -11.44 2.41
CA LEU A 54 -2.93 -12.10 2.92
C LEU A 54 -4.16 -11.81 2.05
N THR A 55 -4.30 -10.57 1.55
CA THR A 55 -5.51 -10.12 0.86
C THR A 55 -5.49 -10.41 -0.63
N ILE A 56 -4.39 -10.14 -1.35
CA ILE A 56 -4.31 -10.34 -2.81
C ILE A 56 -4.66 -11.78 -3.22
N PRO A 57 -4.20 -12.85 -2.53
CA PRO A 57 -4.58 -14.23 -2.87
C PRO A 57 -6.07 -14.55 -2.77
N GLN A 58 -6.87 -13.69 -2.13
CA GLN A 58 -8.33 -13.86 -2.10
C GLN A 58 -8.97 -13.60 -3.46
N LEU A 59 -8.34 -12.80 -4.33
CA LEU A 59 -8.80 -12.51 -5.68
C LEU A 59 -8.84 -13.77 -6.56
N PRO A 60 -9.72 -13.83 -7.59
CA PRO A 60 -9.64 -14.85 -8.64
C PRO A 60 -8.24 -14.95 -9.23
N ASN A 61 -7.82 -16.14 -9.71
CA ASN A 61 -6.42 -16.38 -10.08
C ASN A 61 -5.87 -15.39 -11.13
N GLU A 62 -6.68 -15.05 -12.14
CA GLU A 62 -6.36 -14.04 -13.16
C GLU A 62 -6.11 -12.66 -12.53
N LEU A 63 -7.07 -12.16 -11.74
CA LEU A 63 -6.91 -10.89 -11.01
C LEU A 63 -5.76 -10.92 -10.01
N CYS A 64 -5.57 -12.04 -9.30
CA CYS A 64 -4.48 -12.20 -8.34
C CYS A 64 -3.13 -12.03 -9.03
N PHE A 65 -2.97 -12.55 -10.24
CA PHE A 65 -1.72 -12.45 -11.00
C PHE A 65 -1.39 -11.01 -11.37
N VAL A 66 -2.33 -10.29 -11.99
CA VAL A 66 -2.13 -8.90 -12.43
C VAL A 66 -2.05 -7.93 -11.25
N VAL A 67 -2.87 -8.12 -10.20
CA VAL A 67 -2.81 -7.27 -8.99
C VAL A 67 -1.53 -7.51 -8.19
N SER A 68 -0.99 -8.73 -8.18
CA SER A 68 0.33 -8.97 -7.59
C SER A 68 1.42 -8.21 -8.36
N ASN A 69 1.37 -8.21 -9.70
CA ASN A 69 2.31 -7.46 -10.52
C ASN A 69 2.21 -5.96 -10.24
N ALA A 70 0.98 -5.41 -10.28
CA ALA A 70 0.71 -4.02 -9.97
C ALA A 70 1.25 -3.61 -8.60
N TYR A 71 0.99 -4.43 -7.56
CA TYR A 71 1.49 -4.15 -6.22
C TYR A 71 3.02 -4.08 -6.16
N LEU A 72 3.72 -5.00 -6.83
CA LEU A 72 5.18 -5.01 -6.85
C LEU A 72 5.74 -3.80 -7.59
N LEU A 73 5.09 -3.33 -8.66
CA LEU A 73 5.45 -2.08 -9.34
C LEU A 73 5.27 -0.87 -8.41
N CYS A 74 4.11 -0.74 -7.75
CA CYS A 74 3.88 0.31 -6.75
C CYS A 74 4.92 0.28 -5.64
N ARG A 75 5.28 -0.92 -5.15
CA ARG A 75 6.28 -1.06 -4.08
C ARG A 75 7.69 -0.66 -4.53
N ILE A 76 8.02 -0.81 -5.81
CA ILE A 76 9.29 -0.30 -6.36
C ILE A 76 9.31 1.24 -6.31
N VAL A 77 8.18 1.90 -6.63
CA VAL A 77 8.06 3.36 -6.47
C VAL A 77 8.24 3.75 -5.00
N ASP A 78 7.53 3.09 -4.07
CA ASP A 78 7.71 3.31 -2.63
C ASP A 78 9.17 3.09 -2.19
N THR A 79 9.87 2.10 -2.75
CA THR A 79 11.27 1.81 -2.39
C THR A 79 12.21 2.94 -2.83
N ILE A 80 11.94 3.56 -3.98
CA ILE A 80 12.71 4.73 -4.44
C ILE A 80 12.43 5.92 -3.52
N GLU A 81 11.17 6.09 -3.11
CA GLU A 81 10.76 7.13 -2.17
C GLU A 81 11.43 6.91 -0.81
N ASP A 82 11.14 5.81 -0.14
CA ASP A 82 11.52 5.54 1.24
C ASP A 82 13.05 5.35 1.42
N GLU A 83 13.86 5.38 0.36
CA GLU A 83 15.31 5.20 0.42
C GLU A 83 16.03 6.45 0.97
N PRO A 84 16.60 6.39 2.18
CA PRO A 84 17.26 7.55 2.80
C PRO A 84 18.58 7.96 2.13
N ALA A 85 19.23 7.10 1.35
CA ALA A 85 20.48 7.42 0.65
C ALA A 85 20.28 8.15 -0.69
N LEU A 86 19.03 8.40 -1.09
CA LEU A 86 18.70 9.19 -2.27
C LEU A 86 18.22 10.58 -1.83
N ASN A 87 18.78 11.63 -2.42
CA ASN A 87 18.22 12.97 -2.25
C ASN A 87 17.00 13.19 -3.17
N GLY A 88 16.24 14.27 -2.98
CA GLY A 88 15.02 14.53 -3.74
C GLY A 88 15.20 14.57 -5.26
N GLU A 89 16.34 15.07 -5.77
CA GLU A 89 16.63 15.08 -7.20
C GLU A 89 16.89 13.65 -7.73
N GLU A 90 17.65 12.86 -7.00
CA GLU A 90 17.92 11.46 -7.36
C GLU A 90 16.66 10.61 -7.31
N LYS A 91 15.82 10.78 -6.28
CA LYS A 91 14.52 10.10 -6.18
C LYS A 91 13.65 10.44 -7.39
N ARG A 92 13.59 11.71 -7.78
CA ARG A 92 12.86 12.16 -8.98
C ARG A 92 13.44 11.54 -10.27
N GLU A 93 14.77 11.52 -10.43
CA GLU A 93 15.42 10.88 -11.59
C GLU A 93 15.04 9.40 -11.69
N PHE A 94 15.16 8.65 -10.58
CA PHE A 94 14.83 7.23 -10.55
C PHE A 94 13.33 6.98 -10.76
N CYS A 95 12.44 7.79 -10.19
CA CYS A 95 11.00 7.68 -10.42
C CYS A 95 10.64 7.87 -11.90
N LEU A 96 11.14 8.93 -12.54
CA LEU A 96 10.88 9.19 -13.96
C LEU A 96 11.50 8.12 -14.87
N TRP A 97 12.70 7.64 -14.55
CA TRP A 97 13.32 6.52 -15.26
C TRP A 97 12.57 5.21 -15.06
N PHE A 98 11.97 4.99 -13.89
CA PHE A 98 11.16 3.80 -13.66
C PHE A 98 9.89 3.80 -14.52
N VAL A 99 9.28 4.97 -14.74
CA VAL A 99 8.13 5.11 -15.63
C VAL A 99 8.46 4.68 -17.06
N THR A 100 9.61 5.10 -17.61
CA THR A 100 10.03 4.70 -18.97
C THR A 100 10.34 3.20 -19.04
N VAL A 101 10.92 2.62 -17.99
CA VAL A 101 11.14 1.16 -17.87
C VAL A 101 9.81 0.39 -17.85
N VAL A 102 8.81 0.85 -17.10
CA VAL A 102 7.48 0.21 -17.04
C VAL A 102 6.74 0.29 -18.37
N LYS A 103 6.87 1.40 -19.10
CA LYS A 103 6.35 1.57 -20.47
C LYS A 103 7.09 0.73 -21.52
N GLY A 104 8.21 0.10 -21.14
CA GLY A 104 9.04 -0.71 -22.05
C GLY A 104 9.91 0.11 -23.01
N GLU A 105 10.07 1.41 -22.75
CA GLU A 105 10.89 2.33 -23.53
C GLU A 105 12.38 2.12 -23.23
N GLU A 106 12.69 1.71 -21.99
CA GLU A 106 14.05 1.45 -21.52
C GLU A 106 14.22 0.04 -20.93
N LYS A 107 15.46 -0.44 -20.93
CA LYS A 107 15.77 -1.80 -20.43
C LYS A 107 15.77 -1.81 -18.89
N PRO A 108 15.13 -2.79 -18.24
CA PRO A 108 15.07 -2.84 -16.78
C PRO A 108 16.39 -3.25 -16.10
N GLY A 109 17.27 -3.96 -16.80
CA GLY A 109 18.53 -4.45 -16.22
C GLY A 109 19.49 -3.35 -15.75
N PRO A 110 19.83 -2.35 -16.61
CA PRO A 110 20.61 -1.18 -16.19
C PRO A 110 19.99 -0.41 -15.03
N PHE A 111 18.67 -0.19 -15.04
CA PHE A 111 17.95 0.43 -13.95
C PHE A 111 18.15 -0.32 -12.64
N ALA A 112 17.86 -1.63 -12.63
CA ALA A 112 17.94 -2.47 -11.43
C ALA A 112 19.34 -2.44 -10.80
N ARG A 113 20.40 -2.45 -11.62
CA ARG A 113 21.79 -2.33 -11.13
C ARG A 113 22.08 -0.95 -10.55
N LYS A 114 21.68 0.13 -11.23
CA LYS A 114 21.97 1.50 -10.77
C LYS A 114 21.19 1.84 -9.49
N LEU A 115 19.90 1.52 -9.42
CA LEU A 115 19.11 1.70 -8.20
C LEU A 115 19.59 0.76 -7.08
N GLY A 116 19.81 -0.52 -7.37
CA GLY A 116 20.26 -1.49 -6.38
C GLY A 116 21.60 -1.13 -5.72
N ALA A 117 22.52 -0.50 -6.46
CA ALA A 117 23.78 -0.01 -5.92
C ALA A 117 23.64 1.22 -5.00
N ARG A 118 22.49 1.90 -5.04
CA ARG A 118 22.17 3.07 -4.20
C ARG A 118 21.37 2.73 -2.96
N LEU A 119 20.75 1.55 -2.89
CA LEU A 119 19.96 1.15 -1.74
C LEU A 119 20.85 0.99 -0.49
N SER A 120 20.45 1.62 0.61
CA SER A 120 21.17 1.56 1.87
C SER A 120 20.81 0.33 2.70
N GLN A 121 21.53 0.13 3.81
CA GLN A 121 21.21 -0.93 4.78
C GLN A 121 19.91 -0.67 5.56
N ASN A 122 19.37 0.56 5.51
CA ASN A 122 18.10 0.91 6.14
C ASN A 122 16.90 0.40 5.33
N THR A 123 17.09 0.18 4.02
CA THR A 123 16.10 -0.47 3.15
C THR A 123 16.09 -1.97 3.41
N ILE A 124 14.89 -2.53 3.60
CA ILE A 124 14.76 -3.90 4.08
C ILE A 124 15.30 -4.91 3.05
N PRO A 125 15.86 -6.06 3.47
CA PRO A 125 16.44 -7.04 2.55
C PRO A 125 15.48 -7.55 1.46
N ALA A 126 14.18 -7.56 1.74
CA ALA A 126 13.16 -7.97 0.77
C ALA A 126 13.01 -6.97 -0.38
N GLU A 127 13.23 -5.68 -0.16
CA GLU A 127 13.16 -4.64 -1.18
C GLU A 127 14.43 -4.62 -2.05
N HIS A 128 15.60 -4.84 -1.44
CA HIS A 128 16.82 -5.13 -2.19
C HIS A 128 16.62 -6.30 -3.16
N GLU A 129 16.00 -7.38 -2.69
CA GLU A 129 15.69 -8.55 -3.52
C GLU A 129 14.64 -8.24 -4.59
N LEU A 130 13.62 -7.43 -4.27
CA LEU A 130 12.65 -6.94 -5.24
C LEU A 130 13.31 -6.12 -6.36
N ILE A 131 14.18 -5.16 -6.04
CA ILE A 131 14.89 -4.35 -7.05
C ILE A 131 15.81 -5.23 -7.91
N ALA A 132 16.52 -6.18 -7.31
CA ALA A 132 17.36 -7.11 -8.06
C ALA A 132 16.57 -8.01 -9.03
N LEU A 133 15.35 -8.42 -8.64
CA LEU A 133 14.45 -9.25 -9.46
C LEU A 133 13.45 -8.45 -10.30
N MET A 134 13.45 -7.13 -10.19
CA MET A 134 12.56 -6.22 -10.91
C MET A 134 12.55 -6.47 -12.44
N PRO A 135 13.68 -6.79 -13.12
CA PRO A 135 13.62 -7.11 -14.55
C PRO A 135 12.65 -8.24 -14.90
N ARG A 136 12.44 -9.20 -14.00
CA ARG A 136 11.43 -10.26 -14.18
C ARG A 136 10.01 -9.76 -13.94
N ILE A 137 9.82 -8.81 -13.01
CA ILE A 137 8.53 -8.14 -12.79
C ILE A 137 8.13 -7.35 -14.03
N ILE A 138 9.04 -6.58 -14.63
CA ILE A 138 8.80 -5.85 -15.88
C ILE A 138 8.54 -6.81 -17.04
N HIS A 139 9.28 -7.92 -17.13
CA HIS A 139 8.99 -8.94 -18.12
C HIS A 139 7.56 -9.50 -17.98
N ILE A 140 7.06 -9.68 -16.76
CA ILE A 140 5.66 -10.07 -16.54
C ILE A 140 4.72 -8.95 -17.03
N THR A 141 5.00 -7.70 -16.66
CA THR A 141 4.19 -6.52 -17.02
C THR A 141 4.02 -6.37 -18.53
N ILE A 142 5.10 -6.46 -19.32
CA ILE A 142 5.04 -6.31 -20.78
C ILE A 142 4.26 -7.42 -21.49
N ASN A 143 4.11 -8.59 -20.85
CA ASN A 143 3.39 -9.75 -21.36
C ASN A 143 1.93 -9.83 -20.85
N LEU A 144 1.47 -8.86 -20.05
CA LEU A 144 0.05 -8.72 -19.70
C LEU A 144 -0.78 -8.32 -20.92
N ARG A 145 -2.11 -8.42 -20.82
CA ARG A 145 -2.99 -7.86 -21.84
C ARG A 145 -2.79 -6.35 -21.93
N GLU A 146 -2.90 -5.81 -23.14
CA GLU A 146 -2.67 -4.38 -23.38
C GLU A 146 -3.55 -3.48 -22.49
N GLU A 147 -4.82 -3.85 -22.31
CA GLU A 147 -5.76 -3.13 -21.44
C GLU A 147 -5.34 -3.14 -19.96
N GLU A 148 -4.76 -4.25 -19.47
CA GLU A 148 -4.24 -4.35 -18.10
C GLU A 148 -2.95 -3.55 -17.97
N ARG A 149 -2.05 -3.69 -18.95
CA ARG A 149 -0.74 -3.02 -18.96
C ARG A 149 -0.90 -1.50 -18.90
N ARG A 150 -1.80 -0.93 -19.71
CA ARG A 150 -2.10 0.52 -19.69
C ARG A 150 -2.60 1.01 -18.32
N VAL A 151 -3.38 0.19 -17.60
CA VAL A 151 -3.85 0.52 -16.25
C VAL A 151 -2.68 0.56 -15.26
N LEU A 152 -1.76 -0.40 -15.34
CA LEU A 152 -0.56 -0.45 -14.50
C LEU A 152 0.39 0.71 -14.82
N GLU A 153 0.68 0.96 -16.10
CA GLU A 153 1.51 2.07 -16.58
C GLU A 153 0.99 3.41 -16.03
N ARG A 154 -0.32 3.67 -16.18
CA ARG A 154 -0.94 4.90 -15.67
C ARG A 154 -0.82 5.05 -14.17
N CYS A 155 -1.02 3.97 -13.41
CA CYS A 155 -0.92 4.03 -11.95
C CYS A 155 0.52 4.33 -11.51
N VAL A 156 1.51 3.68 -12.10
CA VAL A 156 2.92 3.92 -11.79
C VAL A 156 3.31 5.34 -12.16
N GLU A 157 2.88 5.85 -13.32
CA GLU A 157 3.15 7.21 -13.75
C GLU A 157 2.62 8.25 -12.75
N VAL A 158 1.34 8.16 -12.36
CA VAL A 158 0.75 9.07 -11.35
C VAL A 158 1.49 9.01 -10.02
N MET A 159 1.79 7.79 -9.55
CA MET A 159 2.49 7.61 -8.29
C MET A 159 3.89 8.22 -8.35
N ALA A 160 4.68 7.88 -9.38
CA ALA A 160 6.07 8.31 -9.52
C ALA A 160 6.20 9.82 -9.73
N GLU A 161 5.34 10.42 -10.56
CA GLU A 161 5.31 11.86 -10.78
C GLU A 161 4.81 12.60 -9.55
N GLY A 162 3.69 12.14 -8.97
CA GLY A 162 3.05 12.78 -7.83
C GLY A 162 3.92 12.73 -6.56
N MET A 163 4.51 11.58 -6.24
CA MET A 163 5.42 11.47 -5.08
C MET A 163 6.64 12.39 -5.21
N ALA A 164 7.17 12.59 -6.42
CA ALA A 164 8.28 13.52 -6.64
C ALA A 164 7.92 14.99 -6.35
N GLU A 165 6.65 15.38 -6.47
CA GLU A 165 6.18 16.72 -6.10
C GLU A 165 6.19 16.94 -4.58
N PHE A 166 5.81 15.91 -3.81
CA PHE A 166 5.73 15.98 -2.35
C PHE A 166 7.08 15.98 -1.63
N GLN A 167 8.18 15.82 -2.37
CA GLN A 167 9.54 15.85 -1.80
C GLN A 167 10.25 17.18 -1.90
N ASN A 168 9.68 18.10 -2.66
CA ASN A 168 10.12 19.49 -2.67
C ASN A 168 9.33 20.34 -1.67
N VAL A 169 8.58 19.73 -0.75
CA VAL A 169 7.86 20.47 0.29
C VAL A 169 8.90 21.01 1.27
N GLU A 170 9.06 22.33 1.25
CA GLU A 170 10.05 23.09 2.04
C GLU A 170 9.86 22.96 3.56
N ASP A 171 8.76 22.37 4.01
CA ASP A 171 8.35 22.32 5.41
C ASP A 171 8.22 20.87 5.91
N PRO A 172 9.18 20.36 6.70
CA PRO A 172 9.18 18.98 7.20
C PRO A 172 8.09 18.71 8.26
N PHE A 173 7.35 19.73 8.72
CA PHE A 173 6.49 19.64 9.89
C PHE A 173 5.02 19.33 9.59
N GLY A 174 4.70 18.74 8.44
CA GLY A 174 3.32 18.38 8.07
C GLY A 174 2.96 18.73 6.64
N LEU A 175 1.75 18.35 6.24
CA LEU A 175 1.12 18.86 5.03
C LEU A 175 0.39 20.16 5.37
N LYS A 176 0.36 21.14 4.47
CA LYS A 176 -0.23 22.46 4.70
C LYS A 176 -1.65 22.40 5.26
N ASP A 177 -2.51 21.63 4.61
CA ASP A 177 -3.93 21.55 4.93
C ASP A 177 -4.54 20.20 4.51
N LEU A 178 -5.83 20.03 4.77
CA LEU A 178 -6.56 18.81 4.39
C LEU A 178 -6.61 18.61 2.86
N ASP A 179 -6.63 19.69 2.06
CA ASP A 179 -6.65 19.58 0.59
C ASP A 179 -5.29 19.04 0.09
N GLU A 180 -4.18 19.41 0.73
CA GLU A 180 -2.86 18.82 0.46
C GLU A 180 -2.76 17.36 0.92
N LEU A 181 -3.32 17.01 2.08
CA LEU A 181 -3.44 15.61 2.50
C LEU A 181 -4.25 14.78 1.51
N ASP A 182 -5.34 15.32 0.98
CA ASP A 182 -6.17 14.65 -0.03
C ASP A 182 -5.40 14.41 -1.33
N ARG A 183 -4.62 15.41 -1.80
CA ARG A 183 -3.75 15.26 -2.98
C ARG A 183 -2.67 14.21 -2.75
N TYR A 184 -2.00 14.24 -1.60
CA TYR A 184 -1.00 13.23 -1.24
C TYR A 184 -1.62 11.82 -1.22
N CYS A 185 -2.76 11.66 -0.52
CA CYS A 185 -3.47 10.39 -0.47
C CYS A 185 -3.94 9.92 -1.84
N TYR A 186 -4.30 10.84 -2.75
CA TYR A 186 -4.65 10.49 -4.12
C TYR A 186 -3.47 9.85 -4.85
N VAL A 187 -2.31 10.52 -4.86
CA VAL A 187 -1.15 10.04 -5.63
C VAL A 187 -0.61 8.72 -5.11
N VAL A 188 -0.64 8.48 -3.79
CA VAL A 188 -0.06 7.24 -3.21
C VAL A 188 -1.06 6.08 -3.07
N ALA A 189 -2.37 6.35 -3.02
CA ALA A 189 -3.37 5.31 -2.76
C ALA A 189 -4.69 5.47 -3.52
N GLY A 190 -5.15 6.70 -3.78
CA GLY A 190 -6.36 6.97 -4.55
C GLY A 190 -6.28 6.40 -5.97
N VAL A 191 -5.15 6.64 -6.66
CA VAL A 191 -4.90 6.08 -7.99
C VAL A 191 -4.84 4.54 -7.99
N VAL A 192 -4.38 3.93 -6.90
CA VAL A 192 -4.41 2.47 -6.74
C VAL A 192 -5.86 1.95 -6.64
N GLY A 193 -6.76 2.73 -6.01
CA GLY A 193 -8.19 2.46 -6.03
C GLY A 193 -8.78 2.47 -7.45
N GLU A 194 -8.36 3.42 -8.27
CA GLU A 194 -8.75 3.50 -9.70
C GLU A 194 -8.18 2.33 -10.51
N LEU A 195 -6.90 1.98 -10.30
CA LEU A 195 -6.26 0.80 -10.89
C LEU A 195 -7.04 -0.48 -10.58
N LEU A 196 -7.36 -0.73 -9.32
CA LEU A 196 -8.10 -1.92 -8.90
C LEU A 196 -9.48 -1.95 -9.55
N THR A 197 -10.16 -0.81 -9.59
CA THR A 197 -11.48 -0.69 -10.21
C THR A 197 -11.44 -1.04 -11.69
N GLN A 198 -10.46 -0.52 -12.42
CA GLN A 198 -10.28 -0.82 -13.84
C GLN A 198 -9.98 -2.29 -14.08
N LEU A 199 -9.06 -2.89 -13.30
CA LEU A 199 -8.76 -4.32 -13.39
C LEU A 199 -9.99 -5.19 -13.09
N PHE A 200 -10.81 -4.83 -12.10
CA PHE A 200 -12.05 -5.56 -11.80
C PHE A 200 -13.08 -5.46 -12.94
N CYS A 201 -13.15 -4.31 -13.61
CA CYS A 201 -14.02 -4.13 -14.77
C CYS A 201 -13.55 -4.93 -15.98
N ILE A 202 -12.23 -4.98 -16.24
CA ILE A 202 -11.62 -5.80 -17.28
C ILE A 202 -11.92 -7.29 -17.04
N TYR A 203 -11.77 -7.74 -15.79
CA TYR A 203 -12.01 -9.13 -15.40
C TYR A 203 -13.49 -9.55 -15.47
N SER A 204 -14.42 -8.67 -15.08
CA SER A 204 -15.84 -9.04 -14.94
C SER A 204 -16.77 -8.02 -15.63
N PRO A 205 -17.46 -8.43 -16.72
CA PRO A 205 -18.50 -7.61 -17.33
C PRO A 205 -19.64 -7.24 -16.37
N ALA A 206 -19.89 -8.06 -15.35
CA ALA A 206 -20.89 -7.77 -14.33
C ALA A 206 -20.44 -6.64 -13.39
N VAL A 207 -19.14 -6.53 -13.09
CA VAL A 207 -18.56 -5.40 -12.36
C VAL A 207 -18.57 -4.15 -13.24
N ALA A 208 -18.19 -4.29 -14.51
CA ALA A 208 -18.11 -3.18 -15.47
C ALA A 208 -19.43 -2.42 -15.64
N LYS A 209 -20.59 -3.07 -15.47
CA LYS A 209 -21.91 -2.40 -15.46
C LYS A 209 -22.05 -1.31 -14.40
N ASN A 210 -21.29 -1.39 -13.31
CA ASN A 210 -21.28 -0.39 -12.24
C ASN A 210 -20.02 0.49 -12.27
N ARG A 211 -19.27 0.51 -13.39
CA ARG A 211 -17.98 1.19 -13.49
C ARG A 211 -18.04 2.64 -13.02
N GLU A 212 -19.04 3.40 -13.45
CA GLU A 212 -19.17 4.81 -13.08
C GLU A 212 -19.26 5.01 -11.56
N GLY A 213 -20.19 4.30 -10.90
CA GLY A 213 -20.34 4.39 -9.45
C GLY A 213 -19.13 3.83 -8.68
N LEU A 214 -18.45 2.82 -9.21
CA LEU A 214 -17.20 2.32 -8.64
C LEU A 214 -16.09 3.36 -8.75
N MET A 215 -15.89 3.97 -9.92
CA MET A 215 -14.86 5.00 -10.12
C MET A 215 -15.08 6.23 -9.23
N GLN A 216 -16.33 6.68 -9.06
CA GLN A 216 -16.67 7.78 -8.15
C GLN A 216 -16.24 7.53 -6.70
N MET A 217 -16.20 6.27 -6.27
CA MET A 217 -15.85 5.87 -4.89
C MET A 217 -14.44 5.29 -4.78
N ALA A 218 -13.75 5.06 -5.90
CA ALA A 218 -12.44 4.42 -5.96
C ALA A 218 -11.37 5.22 -5.21
N ILE A 219 -11.38 6.55 -5.38
CA ILE A 219 -10.46 7.45 -4.68
C ILE A 219 -10.67 7.35 -3.17
N SER A 220 -11.93 7.39 -2.69
CA SER A 220 -12.24 7.21 -1.27
C SER A 220 -11.83 5.83 -0.73
N PHE A 221 -11.83 4.79 -1.57
CA PHE A 221 -11.32 3.47 -1.18
C PHE A 221 -9.82 3.55 -0.84
N GLY A 222 -9.03 4.18 -1.70
CA GLY A 222 -7.60 4.42 -1.45
C GLY A 222 -7.35 5.35 -0.26
N GLN A 223 -8.02 6.51 -0.24
CA GLN A 223 -7.87 7.52 0.82
C GLN A 223 -8.17 6.95 2.21
N GLY A 224 -9.26 6.19 2.38
CA GLY A 224 -9.61 5.61 3.68
C GLY A 224 -8.52 4.67 4.22
N LEU A 225 -7.86 3.91 3.34
CA LEU A 225 -6.74 3.05 3.71
C LEU A 225 -5.48 3.86 4.04
N GLN A 226 -5.14 4.85 3.21
CA GLN A 226 -3.93 5.66 3.40
C GLN A 226 -4.00 6.56 4.62
N MET A 227 -5.12 7.26 4.82
CA MET A 227 -5.32 8.07 6.02
C MET A 227 -5.28 7.21 7.28
N THR A 228 -5.79 5.97 7.22
CA THR A 228 -5.65 5.04 8.36
C THR A 228 -4.19 4.71 8.64
N ASN A 229 -3.35 4.53 7.61
CA ASN A 229 -1.92 4.29 7.79
C ASN A 229 -1.21 5.53 8.34
N ILE A 230 -1.44 6.72 7.78
CA ILE A 230 -0.90 7.99 8.30
C ILE A 230 -1.22 8.15 9.79
N LEU A 231 -2.48 7.93 10.18
CA LEU A 231 -2.87 8.03 11.59
C LEU A 231 -2.26 6.94 12.47
N LYS A 232 -1.98 5.75 11.93
CA LYS A 232 -1.42 4.61 12.68
C LYS A 232 0.09 4.74 12.85
N ASP A 233 0.78 5.26 11.82
CA ASP A 233 2.23 5.26 11.69
C ASP A 233 2.87 6.62 12.06
N MET A 234 2.08 7.66 12.36
CA MET A 234 2.55 9.03 12.66
C MET A 234 3.78 9.14 13.59
N TRP A 235 3.91 8.25 14.59
CA TRP A 235 5.05 8.27 15.52
C TRP A 235 6.30 7.65 14.92
N THR A 236 6.13 6.63 14.07
CA THR A 236 7.22 6.02 13.31
C THR A 236 7.72 7.01 12.25
N ASP A 237 6.80 7.69 11.57
CA ASP A 237 7.12 8.71 10.56
C ASP A 237 7.85 9.89 11.24
N ASN A 238 7.35 10.37 12.38
CA ASN A 238 8.02 11.44 13.15
C ASN A 238 9.44 11.05 13.61
N SER A 239 9.69 9.77 13.93
CA SER A 239 11.04 9.30 14.27
C SER A 239 12.03 9.32 13.09
N ARG A 240 11.52 9.48 11.87
CA ARG A 240 12.26 9.66 10.62
C ARG A 240 12.24 11.11 10.13
N GLU A 241 11.79 12.04 10.98
CA GLU A 241 11.64 13.46 10.65
C GLU A 241 10.60 13.73 9.54
N GLU A 242 9.62 12.84 9.40
CA GLU A 242 8.50 12.97 8.47
C GLU A 242 7.18 13.23 9.21
N CYS A 243 6.31 14.07 8.64
CA CYS A 243 4.97 14.30 9.17
C CYS A 243 3.97 14.49 8.03
N TRP A 244 2.92 13.67 8.03
CA TRP A 244 1.85 13.67 7.01
C TRP A 244 0.53 14.24 7.52
N LEU A 245 0.52 14.81 8.73
CA LEU A 245 -0.68 15.41 9.33
C LEU A 245 -0.95 16.81 8.77
N PRO A 246 -2.22 17.24 8.64
CA PRO A 246 -2.56 18.56 8.12
C PRO A 246 -2.30 19.63 9.17
N ARG A 247 -1.29 20.46 8.94
CA ARG A 247 -0.69 21.46 9.84
C ARG A 247 -1.70 22.50 10.32
N ASP A 248 -2.55 23.01 9.42
CA ASP A 248 -3.58 24.00 9.72
C ASP A 248 -4.52 23.56 10.85
N TYR A 249 -4.85 22.27 10.97
CA TYR A 249 -5.69 21.76 12.06
C TYR A 249 -5.02 21.95 13.43
N PHE A 250 -3.70 21.82 13.51
CA PHE A 250 -2.91 21.92 14.73
C PHE A 250 -2.55 23.36 15.06
N GLU A 251 -2.10 24.14 14.07
CA GLU A 251 -1.76 25.56 14.25
C GLU A 251 -2.96 26.39 14.68
N ASN A 252 -4.15 26.14 14.10
CA ASN A 252 -5.39 26.82 14.50
C ASN A 252 -5.80 26.51 15.96
N ALA A 253 -5.24 25.46 16.56
CA ALA A 253 -5.43 25.11 17.96
C ALA A 253 -4.23 25.51 18.85
N GLY A 254 -3.22 26.18 18.29
CA GLY A 254 -2.00 26.58 18.99
C GLY A 254 -1.02 25.44 19.25
N LEU A 255 -1.04 24.39 18.43
CA LEU A 255 -0.15 23.24 18.53
C LEU A 255 0.84 23.22 17.37
N GLU A 256 2.12 23.01 17.67
CA GLU A 256 3.18 22.87 16.67
C GLU A 256 3.51 21.39 16.43
N LEU A 257 3.46 20.94 15.18
CA LEU A 257 3.72 19.55 14.80
C LEU A 257 5.20 19.15 14.87
N ASN A 258 6.12 20.12 14.99
CA ASN A 258 7.56 19.88 15.14
C ASN A 258 7.93 19.10 16.41
N ASN A 259 7.01 18.96 17.37
CA ASN A 259 7.20 18.22 18.61
C ASN A 259 5.95 17.42 18.99
N LEU A 260 5.62 16.44 18.15
CA LEU A 260 4.45 15.57 18.34
C LEU A 260 4.39 14.93 19.74
N ASP A 261 5.55 14.63 20.35
CA ASP A 261 5.62 14.02 21.67
C ASP A 261 5.15 14.91 22.83
N THR A 262 5.38 16.22 22.74
CA THR A 262 4.96 17.18 23.78
C THR A 262 3.48 17.50 23.67
N ILE A 263 2.95 17.62 22.45
CA ILE A 263 1.55 17.98 22.24
C ILE A 263 0.57 16.80 22.38
N ARG A 264 1.05 15.55 22.40
CA ARG A 264 0.20 14.34 22.41
C ARG A 264 -0.81 14.30 23.55
N GLU A 265 -0.41 14.72 24.74
CA GLU A 265 -1.27 14.67 25.94
C GLU A 265 -2.25 15.86 25.99
N GLU A 266 -2.12 16.83 25.08
CA GLU A 266 -3.00 17.99 25.02
C GLU A 266 -4.42 17.59 24.61
N ALA A 267 -5.41 18.17 25.28
CA ALA A 267 -6.82 17.91 24.97
C ALA A 267 -7.18 18.28 23.52
N GLN A 268 -6.54 19.34 23.01
CA GLN A 268 -6.65 19.86 21.65
C GLN A 268 -6.15 18.83 20.64
N PHE A 269 -5.01 18.18 20.90
CA PHE A 269 -4.45 17.13 20.05
C PHE A 269 -5.43 15.97 19.92
N SER A 270 -5.94 15.46 21.05
CA SER A 270 -6.94 14.38 21.07
C SER A 270 -8.23 14.75 20.33
N LYS A 271 -8.65 16.02 20.38
CA LYS A 271 -9.82 16.53 19.66
C LYS A 271 -9.58 16.55 18.14
N ILE A 272 -8.44 17.07 17.69
CA ILE A 272 -8.05 17.12 16.27
C ILE A 272 -7.91 15.70 15.71
N LEU A 273 -7.23 14.82 16.43
CA LEU A 273 -7.11 13.41 16.03
C LEU A 273 -8.50 12.77 15.89
N GLY A 274 -9.44 13.10 16.78
CA GLY A 274 -10.84 12.69 16.63
C GLY A 274 -11.54 13.20 15.36
N GLN A 275 -11.20 14.39 14.88
CA GLN A 275 -11.71 14.94 13.62
C GLN A 275 -11.14 14.18 12.42
N LEU A 276 -9.82 13.97 12.39
CA LEU A 276 -9.14 13.22 11.32
C LEU A 276 -9.63 11.76 11.27
N ILE A 277 -9.87 11.14 12.42
CA ILE A 277 -10.52 9.83 12.53
C ILE A 277 -11.91 9.87 11.89
N GLY A 278 -12.70 10.93 12.15
CA GLY A 278 -14.04 11.08 11.60
C GLY A 278 -14.06 11.25 10.07
N ILE A 279 -13.08 11.95 9.52
CA ILE A 279 -12.86 12.09 8.07
C ILE A 279 -12.48 10.73 7.48
N THR A 280 -11.47 10.07 8.04
CA THR A 280 -11.00 8.74 7.62
C THR A 280 -12.13 7.70 7.64
N HIS A 281 -12.93 7.68 8.71
CA HIS A 281 -14.09 6.79 8.84
C HIS A 281 -15.12 7.05 7.73
N SER A 282 -15.31 8.30 7.34
CA SER A 282 -16.25 8.65 6.26
C SER A 282 -15.78 8.10 4.90
N HIS A 283 -14.47 8.16 4.61
CA HIS A 283 -13.89 7.49 3.43
C HIS A 283 -14.05 5.96 3.51
N ILE A 284 -13.87 5.34 4.68
CA ILE A 284 -14.11 3.89 4.85
C ILE A 284 -15.58 3.52 4.58
N LEU A 285 -16.56 4.38 4.92
CA LEU A 285 -17.97 4.16 4.60
C LEU A 285 -18.28 4.32 3.11
N ASN A 286 -17.63 5.27 2.43
CA ASN A 286 -17.67 5.38 0.96
C ASN A 286 -17.06 4.14 0.30
N ALA A 287 -15.93 3.66 0.83
CA ALA A 287 -15.28 2.44 0.39
C ALA A 287 -16.14 1.18 0.64
N LEU A 288 -16.92 1.14 1.71
CA LEU A 288 -17.93 0.10 1.89
C LEU A 288 -19.00 0.20 0.79
N SER A 289 -19.49 1.40 0.49
CA SER A 289 -20.47 1.63 -0.57
C SER A 289 -19.94 1.18 -1.93
N TYR A 290 -18.67 1.45 -2.24
CA TYR A 290 -17.94 0.89 -3.38
C TYR A 290 -18.04 -0.65 -3.42
N VAL A 291 -17.73 -1.35 -2.33
CA VAL A 291 -17.81 -2.82 -2.27
C VAL A 291 -19.24 -3.34 -2.47
N LEU A 292 -20.24 -2.58 -2.05
CA LEU A 292 -21.65 -2.98 -2.21
C LEU A 292 -22.14 -2.87 -3.67
N LEU A 293 -21.48 -2.05 -4.50
CA LEU A 293 -21.70 -1.98 -5.95
C LEU A 293 -21.09 -3.19 -6.69
N ILE A 294 -20.07 -3.82 -6.11
CA ILE A 294 -19.52 -5.06 -6.66
C ILE A 294 -20.58 -6.17 -6.57
N PRO A 295 -20.92 -6.85 -7.69
CA PRO A 295 -21.96 -7.87 -7.72
C PRO A 295 -21.78 -8.93 -6.63
N ARG A 296 -22.89 -9.34 -6.00
CA ARG A 296 -22.90 -10.31 -4.89
C ARG A 296 -22.32 -11.69 -5.25
N LYS A 297 -22.17 -11.98 -6.55
CA LYS A 297 -21.56 -13.21 -7.08
C LYS A 297 -20.03 -13.11 -7.14
N GLU A 298 -19.46 -11.91 -7.18
CA GLU A 298 -18.00 -11.66 -7.19
C GLU A 298 -17.42 -11.72 -5.78
N VAL A 299 -17.61 -12.86 -5.12
CA VAL A 299 -17.29 -13.04 -3.68
C VAL A 299 -15.81 -12.85 -3.40
N ARG A 300 -14.94 -13.30 -4.29
CA ARG A 300 -13.47 -13.20 -4.13
C ARG A 300 -12.99 -11.74 -4.20
N VAL A 301 -13.50 -10.96 -5.15
CA VAL A 301 -13.23 -9.51 -5.25
C VAL A 301 -13.75 -8.78 -4.01
N ARG A 302 -14.99 -9.08 -3.59
CA ARG A 302 -15.56 -8.49 -2.37
C ARG A 302 -14.74 -8.85 -1.13
N LYS A 303 -14.28 -10.09 -0.98
CA LYS A 303 -13.42 -10.50 0.15
C LYS A 303 -12.11 -9.73 0.18
N PHE A 304 -11.42 -9.61 -0.96
CA PHE A 304 -10.20 -8.80 -1.08
C PHE A 304 -10.42 -7.39 -0.54
N CYS A 305 -11.48 -6.70 -0.99
CA CYS A 305 -11.78 -5.34 -0.52
C CYS A 305 -12.18 -5.30 0.96
N LEU A 306 -13.07 -6.21 1.39
CA LEU A 306 -13.61 -6.23 2.76
C LEU A 306 -12.53 -6.52 3.80
N TRP A 307 -11.53 -7.33 3.48
CA TRP A 307 -10.45 -7.61 4.43
C TRP A 307 -9.59 -6.36 4.66
N ASN A 308 -9.22 -5.66 3.58
CA ASN A 308 -8.50 -4.39 3.68
C ASN A 308 -9.30 -3.35 4.48
N LEU A 309 -10.58 -3.14 4.15
CA LEU A 309 -11.43 -2.20 4.85
C LEU A 309 -11.70 -2.59 6.31
N GLY A 310 -11.91 -3.88 6.58
CA GLY A 310 -12.14 -4.37 7.93
C GLY A 310 -10.93 -4.17 8.84
N MET A 311 -9.71 -4.40 8.33
CA MET A 311 -8.49 -4.11 9.06
C MET A 311 -8.32 -2.60 9.30
N ALA A 312 -8.55 -1.76 8.29
CA ALA A 312 -8.48 -0.31 8.46
C ALA A 312 -9.47 0.20 9.53
N LEU A 313 -10.73 -0.25 9.48
CA LEU A 313 -11.76 0.12 10.45
C LEU A 313 -11.40 -0.30 11.88
N LEU A 314 -10.80 -1.49 12.05
CA LEU A 314 -10.35 -1.97 13.36
C LEU A 314 -9.14 -1.19 13.89
N THR A 315 -8.18 -0.87 13.04
CA THR A 315 -7.05 0.01 13.40
C THR A 315 -7.59 1.36 13.87
N LEU A 316 -8.50 1.95 13.11
CA LEU A 316 -9.10 3.23 13.44
C LEU A 316 -9.87 3.19 14.78
N ARG A 317 -10.51 2.05 15.08
CA ARG A 317 -11.17 1.82 16.37
C ARG A 317 -10.17 1.78 17.53
N ASN A 318 -9.01 1.15 17.33
CA ASN A 318 -7.96 1.07 18.34
C ASN A 318 -7.33 2.45 18.59
N ILE A 319 -7.01 3.21 17.53
CA ILE A 319 -6.53 4.60 17.65
C ILE A 319 -7.55 5.45 18.40
N ASN A 320 -8.83 5.35 18.06
CA ASN A 320 -9.88 6.10 18.75
C ASN A 320 -10.04 5.72 20.23
N GLY A 321 -9.73 4.47 20.58
CA GLY A 321 -9.76 3.97 21.97
C GLY A 321 -8.56 4.40 22.81
N ASN A 322 -7.42 4.69 22.17
CA ASN A 322 -6.21 5.22 22.79
C ASN A 322 -5.58 6.28 21.88
N ARG A 323 -6.05 7.53 21.98
CA ARG A 323 -5.58 8.65 21.15
C ARG A 323 -4.23 9.21 21.57
N SER A 324 -3.73 8.84 22.76
CA SER A 324 -2.42 9.20 23.29
C SER A 324 -1.41 8.06 23.19
N PHE A 325 -1.65 7.09 22.29
CA PHE A 325 -0.71 6.01 22.00
C PHE A 325 0.65 6.55 21.54
N ARG A 326 1.73 5.80 21.79
CA ARG A 326 3.12 6.20 21.43
C ARG A 326 3.73 5.37 20.32
N SER A 327 3.15 4.21 20.05
CA SER A 327 3.67 3.29 19.05
C SER A 327 2.55 2.44 18.43
N GLY A 328 2.78 1.96 17.21
CA GLY A 328 1.85 1.07 16.53
C GLY A 328 1.55 -0.23 17.28
N ASP A 329 2.39 -0.64 18.23
CA ASP A 329 2.16 -1.84 19.05
C ASP A 329 1.01 -1.67 20.05
N GLU A 330 0.75 -0.45 20.53
CA GLU A 330 -0.36 -0.16 21.45
C GLU A 330 -1.73 -0.21 20.78
N ILE A 331 -1.78 0.05 19.46
CA ILE A 331 -3.01 0.09 18.66
C ILE A 331 -3.15 -1.13 17.74
N LYS A 332 -2.28 -2.14 17.92
CA LYS A 332 -2.21 -3.33 17.08
C LYS A 332 -3.50 -4.16 17.14
N ILE A 333 -3.97 -4.60 15.99
CA ILE A 333 -5.12 -5.51 15.92
C ILE A 333 -4.68 -6.90 16.39
N SER A 334 -5.41 -7.48 17.34
CA SER A 334 -5.14 -8.85 17.79
C SER A 334 -5.39 -9.87 16.68
N ARG A 335 -4.57 -10.93 16.62
CA ARG A 335 -4.73 -12.01 15.62
C ARG A 335 -6.12 -12.66 15.68
N ASN A 336 -6.71 -12.76 16.86
CA ASN A 336 -8.06 -13.30 17.03
C ASN A 336 -9.12 -12.39 16.40
N LEU A 337 -8.96 -11.08 16.51
CA LEU A 337 -9.89 -10.13 15.90
C LEU A 337 -9.72 -10.10 14.37
N VAL A 338 -8.49 -10.21 13.85
CA VAL A 338 -8.25 -10.41 12.40
C VAL A 338 -8.98 -11.66 11.90
N ARG A 339 -8.82 -12.80 12.59
CA ARG A 339 -9.51 -14.06 12.25
C ARG A 339 -11.04 -13.91 12.31
N ALA A 340 -11.55 -13.24 13.34
CA ALA A 340 -12.98 -12.98 13.48
C ALA A 340 -13.51 -12.12 12.33
N THR A 341 -12.79 -11.07 11.91
CA THR A 341 -13.12 -10.25 10.75
C THR A 341 -13.13 -11.06 9.46
N ILE A 342 -12.12 -11.92 9.27
CA ILE A 342 -12.05 -12.84 8.13
C ILE A 342 -13.27 -13.78 8.10
N LEU A 343 -13.65 -14.35 9.24
CA LEU A 343 -14.81 -15.23 9.34
C LEU A 343 -16.12 -14.48 9.08
N ALA A 344 -16.31 -13.33 9.72
CA ALA A 344 -17.49 -12.50 9.56
C ALA A 344 -17.67 -12.05 8.10
N THR A 345 -16.59 -11.63 7.44
CA THR A 345 -16.62 -11.28 6.01
C THR A 345 -16.86 -12.49 5.11
N HIS A 346 -16.38 -13.68 5.48
CA HIS A 346 -16.69 -14.90 4.73
C HIS A 346 -18.19 -15.19 4.68
N ILE A 347 -18.87 -15.04 5.82
CA ILE A 347 -20.32 -15.26 5.95
C ILE A 347 -21.12 -14.14 5.27
N SER A 348 -20.67 -12.89 5.42
CA SER A 348 -21.41 -11.70 5.01
C SER A 348 -21.10 -11.19 3.61
N ALA A 349 -20.02 -11.63 2.96
CA ALA A 349 -19.58 -11.10 1.67
C ALA A 349 -20.67 -11.13 0.59
N ARG A 350 -21.63 -12.05 0.67
CA ARG A 350 -22.76 -12.14 -0.26
C ARG A 350 -23.98 -11.34 0.16
N PHE A 351 -24.01 -10.65 1.28
CA PHE A 351 -25.21 -10.04 1.87
C PHE A 351 -24.97 -8.57 2.22
N ASN A 352 -25.44 -7.66 1.36
CA ASN A 352 -25.25 -6.23 1.52
C ASN A 352 -25.77 -5.71 2.89
N THR A 353 -26.95 -6.18 3.33
CA THR A 353 -27.52 -5.79 4.63
C THR A 353 -26.65 -6.21 5.81
N LEU A 354 -26.11 -7.44 5.77
CA LEU A 354 -25.26 -7.94 6.83
C LEU A 354 -23.92 -7.20 6.88
N LEU A 355 -23.35 -6.84 5.73
CA LEU A 355 -22.14 -6.02 5.65
C LEU A 355 -22.35 -4.62 6.22
N LYS A 356 -23.47 -3.96 5.86
CA LYS A 356 -23.83 -2.66 6.44
C LYS A 356 -23.95 -2.75 7.97
N LEU A 357 -24.63 -3.78 8.48
CA LEU A 357 -24.77 -3.99 9.92
C LEU A 357 -23.42 -4.25 10.60
N LEU A 358 -22.57 -5.10 10.02
CA LEU A 358 -21.25 -5.40 10.56
C LEU A 358 -20.39 -4.14 10.68
N PHE A 359 -20.31 -3.34 9.62
CA PHE A 359 -19.52 -2.10 9.63
C PHE A 359 -20.10 -1.04 10.58
N LEU A 360 -21.44 -0.95 10.67
CA LEU A 360 -22.10 -0.08 11.64
C LEU A 360 -21.75 -0.49 13.09
N LEU A 361 -21.79 -1.79 13.41
CA LEU A 361 -21.48 -2.29 14.75
C LEU A 361 -20.00 -2.08 15.11
N VAL A 362 -19.09 -2.40 14.18
CA VAL A 362 -17.64 -2.23 14.43
C VAL A 362 -17.28 -0.75 14.55
N GLY A 363 -17.89 0.11 13.72
CA GLY A 363 -17.66 1.55 13.68
C GLY A 363 -18.51 2.38 14.65
N PHE A 364 -19.33 1.77 15.51
CA PHE A 364 -20.34 2.49 16.32
C PHE A 364 -19.77 3.62 17.19
N ARG A 365 -18.55 3.46 17.71
CA ARG A 365 -17.88 4.47 18.55
C ARG A 365 -16.94 5.40 17.80
N LEU A 366 -16.83 5.23 16.48
CA LEU A 366 -15.97 6.10 15.68
C LEU A 366 -16.69 7.43 15.41
N PRO A 367 -15.97 8.55 15.55
CA PRO A 367 -16.44 9.85 15.07
C PRO A 367 -16.93 9.79 13.61
N ARG A 368 -17.82 10.72 13.27
CA ARG A 368 -18.21 10.98 11.88
C ARG A 368 -17.90 12.43 11.55
N ALA A 369 -17.37 12.68 10.36
CA ALA A 369 -17.21 14.05 9.89
C ALA A 369 -18.58 14.71 9.74
N LYS A 370 -18.68 16.01 10.08
CA LYS A 370 -19.94 16.79 9.91
C LYS A 370 -20.27 17.03 8.43
N SER A 371 -19.26 17.05 7.58
CA SER A 371 -19.36 17.01 6.13
C SER A 371 -18.11 16.29 5.60
N LEU A 372 -18.29 15.37 4.67
CA LEU A 372 -17.19 14.99 3.78
C LEU A 372 -16.88 16.23 2.94
N HIS A 373 -15.62 16.67 2.91
CA HIS A 373 -15.19 17.48 1.78
C HIS A 373 -15.50 16.63 0.53
N PRO A 374 -16.24 17.14 -0.46
CA PRO A 374 -16.48 16.38 -1.68
C PRO A 374 -15.11 15.94 -2.19
N VAL A 375 -14.95 14.66 -2.54
CA VAL A 375 -13.79 14.18 -3.29
C VAL A 375 -13.79 15.00 -4.58
N ARG A 376 -13.05 16.11 -4.57
CA ARG A 376 -12.97 16.99 -5.73
C ARG A 376 -12.10 16.24 -6.72
N SER A 377 -12.71 15.63 -7.72
CA SER A 377 -12.00 15.05 -8.86
C SER A 377 -11.09 16.13 -9.45
N ARG A 378 -9.80 16.06 -9.15
CA ARG A 378 -8.78 16.98 -9.67
C ARG A 378 -7.48 16.21 -9.84
N VAL A 379 -7.36 15.61 -11.02
CA VAL A 379 -6.18 15.76 -11.88
C VAL A 379 -6.69 16.37 -13.17
#